data_AF-A0A062VFU3-F1
#
_entry.id   AF-A0A062VFU3-F1
#
_cell.length_a   1.000
_cell.length_b   1.000
_cell.length_c   1.000
_cell.angle_alpha   90.00
_cell.angle_beta   90.00
_cell.angle_gamma   90.00
#
_symmetry.space_group_name_H-M   'P 1'
#
loop_
_entity.id
_entity.type
_entity.pdbx_description
1 polymer ?
#
loop_
_entity_poly.entity_id
_entity_poly.type
_entity_poly.pdbx_seq_one_letter_code
_entity_poly.pdbx_strand_id
1 'polypeptide(L)'
;MIKPLTPTLAALAATLLLSACGQASEQPAPKINSKQDTKLAVATGDKEFDATMRCWALTNTAYFVHIALGSGQAGNLPNPDPSIYGIWHKKLSIMAYDKKMSLDAFQEMMRKAKSSVAVYSVDVEPEYAAAVQKCIDTTPSPIDAPEPSWP
;
A
#
# COMPACT_ATOMS: atom_id res chain seq x y z
N MET A 1 27.35 57.92 -7.83
CA MET A 1 26.40 58.25 -6.74
C MET A 1 26.18 57.00 -5.90
N ILE A 2 26.84 56.90 -4.75
CA ILE A 2 26.62 55.83 -3.76
C ILE A 2 26.74 56.50 -2.38
N LYS A 3 25.68 56.42 -1.59
CA LYS A 3 25.60 56.92 -0.21
C LYS A 3 25.49 55.69 0.71
N PRO A 4 26.35 55.53 1.73
CA PRO A 4 26.18 54.49 2.74
C PRO A 4 25.52 55.05 4.01
N LEU A 5 25.21 54.11 4.93
CA LEU A 5 24.84 54.25 6.34
C LEU A 5 23.34 54.34 6.67
N THR A 6 22.77 53.23 7.15
CA THR A 6 22.21 53.16 8.50
C THR A 6 22.18 51.69 8.99
N PRO A 7 22.64 51.37 10.21
CA PRO A 7 22.34 50.12 10.89
C PRO A 7 21.07 50.31 11.74
N THR A 8 20.18 49.33 11.76
CA THR A 8 19.15 49.25 12.81
C THR A 8 18.93 47.79 13.16
N LEU A 9 19.61 47.37 14.22
CA LEU A 9 19.31 46.16 14.98
C LEU A 9 18.27 46.53 16.05
N ALA A 10 17.07 45.98 15.92
CA ALA A 10 16.07 45.73 16.96
C ALA A 10 14.80 45.24 16.24
N ALA A 11 14.10 44.18 16.61
CA ALA A 11 14.22 43.25 17.72
C ALA A 11 13.46 41.98 17.30
N LEU A 12 13.80 40.84 17.91
CA LEU A 12 12.97 39.65 17.87
C LEU A 12 11.56 40.01 18.38
N ALA A 13 10.55 39.79 17.55
CA ALA A 13 9.18 39.59 17.99
C ALA A 13 8.63 38.36 17.28
N ALA A 14 8.88 37.21 17.90
CA ALA A 14 8.15 35.99 17.61
C ALA A 14 6.67 36.22 17.97
N THR A 15 5.85 36.55 16.97
CA THR A 15 4.40 36.44 17.07
C THR A 15 3.98 35.09 16.53
N LEU A 16 4.08 34.08 17.40
CA LEU A 16 3.18 32.93 17.38
C LEU A 16 1.76 33.45 17.61
N LEU A 17 1.02 33.66 16.52
CA LEU A 17 -0.43 33.75 16.57
C LEU A 17 -1.00 32.68 15.65
N LEU A 18 -1.26 31.53 16.27
CA LEU A 18 -2.18 30.51 15.82
C LEU A 18 -3.48 31.19 15.34
N SER A 19 -3.65 31.29 14.03
CA SER A 19 -4.91 31.78 13.47
C SER A 19 -5.06 31.31 12.03
N ALA A 20 -5.28 30.00 11.91
CA ALA A 20 -6.26 29.37 11.01
C ALA A 20 -5.86 27.92 10.76
N CYS A 21 -6.32 27.03 11.65
CA CYS A 21 -6.83 25.73 11.23
C CYS A 21 -8.10 25.99 10.40
N GLY A 22 -7.94 26.60 9.23
CA GLY A 22 -9.00 26.89 8.29
C GLY A 22 -8.91 25.84 7.19
N GLN A 23 -9.85 24.89 7.23
CA GLN A 23 -10.19 23.93 6.18
C GLN A 23 -8.96 23.39 5.44
N ALA A 24 -8.54 22.18 5.83
CA ALA A 24 -7.85 21.31 4.89
C ALA A 24 -8.71 21.33 3.62
N SER A 25 -8.23 22.04 2.61
CA SER A 25 -8.77 21.93 1.27
C SER A 25 -8.82 20.43 1.00
N GLU A 26 -9.97 19.94 0.56
CA GLU A 26 -10.06 18.67 -0.15
C GLU A 26 -9.19 18.81 -1.40
N GLN A 27 -7.86 18.86 -1.24
CA GLN A 27 -6.97 18.52 -2.31
C GLN A 27 -7.26 17.05 -2.56
N PRO A 28 -7.74 16.69 -3.77
CA PRO A 28 -7.77 15.30 -4.16
C PRO A 28 -6.42 14.71 -3.82
N ALA A 29 -6.40 13.53 -3.19
CA ALA A 29 -5.16 12.82 -2.93
C ALA A 29 -4.31 12.90 -4.21
N PRO A 30 -3.03 13.31 -4.13
CA PRO A 30 -2.22 13.55 -5.30
C PRO A 30 -2.33 12.34 -6.23
N LYS A 31 -2.79 12.57 -7.46
CA LYS A 31 -2.91 11.50 -8.46
C LYS A 31 -1.50 11.01 -8.75
N ILE A 32 -1.10 9.91 -8.11
CA ILE A 32 0.17 9.27 -8.36
C ILE A 32 0.04 8.54 -9.70
N ASN A 33 0.27 9.29 -10.78
CA ASN A 33 0.29 8.81 -12.18
C ASN A 33 1.64 8.12 -12.52
N SER A 34 2.33 7.55 -11.54
CA SER A 34 3.41 6.62 -11.84
C SER A 34 2.79 5.36 -12.40
N LYS A 35 3.44 4.72 -13.38
CA LYS A 35 3.08 3.36 -13.79
C LYS A 35 3.06 2.49 -12.53
N GLN A 36 1.88 2.07 -12.08
CA GLN A 36 1.78 1.15 -10.95
C GLN A 36 2.24 -0.21 -11.42
N ASP A 37 3.18 -0.82 -10.71
CA ASP A 37 3.63 -2.15 -11.06
C ASP A 37 2.58 -3.17 -10.62
N THR A 38 2.27 -4.10 -11.51
CA THR A 38 1.45 -5.27 -11.19
C THR A 38 2.32 -6.51 -11.04
N LYS A 39 3.62 -6.41 -11.31
CA LYS A 39 4.61 -7.46 -11.11
C LYS A 39 5.29 -7.24 -9.77
N LEU A 40 5.68 -8.35 -9.15
CA LEU A 40 6.46 -8.28 -7.92
C LEU A 40 7.92 -8.00 -8.23
N ALA A 41 8.55 -7.18 -7.39
CA ALA A 41 10.01 -7.01 -7.38
C ALA A 41 10.73 -8.24 -6.79
N VAL A 42 9.99 -9.13 -6.11
CA VAL A 42 10.50 -10.37 -5.53
C VAL A 42 9.94 -11.55 -6.33
N ALA A 43 10.84 -12.39 -6.82
CA ALA A 43 10.51 -13.65 -7.47
C ALA A 43 11.29 -14.78 -6.80
N THR A 44 10.59 -15.83 -6.38
CA THR A 44 11.18 -17.02 -5.78
C THR A 44 11.49 -18.10 -6.82
N GLY A 45 10.97 -17.93 -8.05
CA GLY A 45 11.06 -18.94 -9.12
C GLY A 45 9.96 -20.01 -9.03
N ASP A 46 9.24 -20.06 -7.91
CA ASP A 46 8.01 -20.83 -7.78
C ASP A 46 6.83 -19.99 -8.27
N LYS A 47 6.30 -20.37 -9.44
CA LYS A 47 5.21 -19.62 -10.09
C LYS A 47 3.94 -19.55 -9.25
N GLU A 48 3.62 -20.57 -8.48
CA GLU A 48 2.42 -20.57 -7.64
C GLU A 48 2.64 -19.68 -6.42
N PHE A 49 3.81 -19.77 -5.78
CA PHE A 49 4.15 -18.92 -4.64
C PHE A 49 4.17 -17.45 -5.05
N ASP A 50 4.83 -17.12 -6.17
CA ASP A 50 4.94 -15.77 -6.70
C ASP A 50 3.56 -15.22 -7.11
N ALA A 51 2.69 -16.04 -7.72
CA ALA A 51 1.33 -15.63 -8.05
C ALA A 51 0.46 -15.40 -6.81
N THR A 52 0.58 -16.26 -5.80
CA THR A 52 -0.14 -16.12 -4.52
C THR A 52 0.32 -14.86 -3.78
N MET A 53 1.63 -14.59 -3.77
CA MET A 53 2.24 -13.41 -3.17
C MET A 53 1.78 -12.14 -3.88
N ARG A 54 1.66 -12.19 -5.20
CA ARG A 54 1.15 -11.08 -6.01
C ARG A 54 -0.30 -10.77 -5.64
N CYS A 55 -1.15 -11.79 -5.55
CA CYS A 55 -2.55 -11.58 -5.22
C CYS A 55 -2.78 -11.12 -3.79
N TRP A 56 -2.00 -11.61 -2.84
CA TRP A 56 -1.98 -11.04 -1.49
C TRP A 56 -1.58 -9.56 -1.51
N ALA A 57 -0.46 -9.20 -2.16
CA ALA A 57 0.05 -7.82 -2.13
C ALA A 57 -0.91 -6.82 -2.78
N LEU A 58 -1.51 -7.18 -3.92
CA LEU A 58 -2.47 -6.36 -4.65
C LEU A 58 -3.75 -6.13 -3.84
N THR A 59 -4.35 -7.21 -3.31
CA THR A 59 -5.60 -7.12 -2.55
C THR A 59 -5.41 -6.47 -1.18
N ASN A 60 -4.28 -6.72 -0.51
CA ASN A 60 -3.92 -6.07 0.74
C ASN A 60 -3.75 -4.56 0.57
N THR A 61 -2.98 -4.14 -0.45
CA THR A 61 -2.79 -2.71 -0.75
C THR A 61 -4.12 -2.05 -1.09
N ALA A 62 -4.94 -2.66 -1.95
CA ALA A 62 -6.23 -2.11 -2.33
C ALA A 62 -7.16 -1.90 -1.13
N TYR A 63 -7.29 -2.91 -0.26
CA TYR A 63 -8.10 -2.82 0.96
C TYR A 63 -7.65 -1.65 1.85
N PHE A 64 -6.35 -1.54 2.13
CA PHE A 64 -5.85 -0.52 3.04
C PHE A 64 -5.90 0.89 2.45
N VAL A 65 -5.85 1.04 1.13
CA VAL A 65 -6.08 2.34 0.46
C VAL A 65 -7.53 2.79 0.66
N HIS A 66 -8.50 1.89 0.49
CA HIS A 66 -9.91 2.19 0.76
C HIS A 66 -10.17 2.56 2.22
N ILE A 67 -9.51 1.88 3.18
CA ILE A 67 -9.59 2.28 4.60
C ILE A 67 -8.97 3.67 4.82
N ALA A 68 -7.77 3.90 4.31
CA ALA A 68 -7.00 5.10 4.60
C ALA A 68 -7.66 6.37 4.05
N LEU A 69 -8.29 6.27 2.88
CA LEU A 69 -8.94 7.41 2.22
C LEU A 69 -10.38 7.64 2.69
N GLY A 70 -10.96 6.68 3.41
CA GLY A 70 -12.30 6.77 3.97
C GLY A 70 -13.43 6.59 2.95
N SER A 71 -14.67 6.63 3.43
CA SER A 71 -15.87 6.50 2.60
C SER A 71 -16.08 7.71 1.68
N GLY A 72 -16.45 7.46 0.42
CA GLY A 72 -16.89 8.52 -0.52
C GLY A 72 -15.89 8.86 -1.64
N GLN A 73 -14.68 8.31 -1.60
CA GLN A 73 -13.72 8.41 -2.69
C GLN A 73 -14.15 7.49 -3.84
N ALA A 74 -14.56 8.09 -4.96
CA ALA A 74 -14.89 7.36 -6.17
C ALA A 74 -13.63 7.14 -7.00
N GLY A 75 -13.44 5.92 -7.49
CA GLY A 75 -12.32 5.55 -8.35
C GLY A 75 -12.53 4.16 -8.95
N ASN A 76 -11.56 3.70 -9.74
CA ASN A 76 -11.63 2.41 -10.43
C ASN A 76 -10.90 1.27 -9.69
N LEU A 77 -10.23 1.54 -8.57
CA LEU A 77 -9.60 0.53 -7.74
C LEU A 77 -10.65 -0.36 -7.05
N PRO A 78 -10.71 -1.68 -7.32
CA PRO A 78 -11.63 -2.57 -6.63
C PRO A 78 -11.39 -2.57 -5.11
N ASN A 79 -12.46 -2.68 -4.34
CA ASN A 79 -12.40 -2.77 -2.87
C ASN A 79 -12.60 -4.23 -2.43
N PRO A 80 -11.52 -5.00 -2.18
CA PRO A 80 -11.65 -6.37 -1.68
C PRO A 80 -12.16 -6.37 -0.23
N ASP A 81 -13.02 -7.34 0.09
CA ASP A 81 -13.38 -7.64 1.48
C ASP A 81 -12.13 -8.09 2.27
N PRO A 82 -12.01 -7.79 3.58
CA PRO A 82 -10.85 -8.17 4.37
C PRO A 82 -10.56 -9.68 4.38
N SER A 83 -11.57 -10.53 4.20
CA SER A 83 -11.37 -11.98 4.07
C SER A 83 -10.56 -12.34 2.83
N ILE A 84 -10.63 -11.58 1.74
CA ILE A 84 -9.97 -11.88 0.47
C ILE A 84 -8.45 -11.87 0.63
N TYR A 85 -7.87 -10.77 1.12
CA TYR A 85 -6.42 -10.74 1.34
C TYR A 85 -6.01 -11.68 2.49
N GLY A 86 -6.91 -11.92 3.46
CA GLY A 86 -6.69 -12.88 4.55
C GLY A 86 -6.53 -14.32 4.05
N ILE A 87 -7.35 -14.75 3.10
CA ILE A 87 -7.25 -16.07 2.47
C ILE A 87 -5.94 -16.21 1.70
N TRP A 88 -5.57 -15.20 0.90
CA TRP A 88 -4.28 -15.20 0.19
C TRP A 88 -3.09 -15.24 1.16
N HIS A 89 -3.16 -14.47 2.26
CA HIS A 89 -2.15 -14.49 3.32
C HIS A 89 -2.03 -15.89 3.95
N LYS A 90 -3.15 -16.52 4.30
CA LYS A 90 -3.15 -17.85 4.91
C LYS A 90 -2.53 -18.90 3.97
N LYS A 91 -2.89 -18.88 2.69
CA LYS A 91 -2.27 -19.75 1.67
C LYS A 91 -0.75 -19.54 1.62
N LEU A 92 -0.28 -18.29 1.61
CA LEU A 92 1.15 -17.98 1.61
C LEU A 92 1.87 -18.49 2.85
N SER A 93 1.30 -18.29 4.03
CA SER A 93 1.89 -18.76 5.29
C SER A 93 2.11 -20.26 5.27
N ILE A 94 1.12 -21.03 4.81
CA ILE A 94 1.21 -22.49 4.67
C ILE A 94 2.31 -22.86 3.66
N MET A 95 2.29 -22.25 2.46
CA MET A 95 3.30 -22.54 1.43
C MET A 95 4.73 -22.20 1.89
N ALA A 96 4.92 -21.09 2.59
CA ALA A 96 6.22 -20.68 3.11
C ALA A 96 6.70 -21.63 4.23
N TYR A 97 5.80 -22.05 5.11
CA TYR A 97 6.10 -23.04 6.15
C TYR A 97 6.49 -24.41 5.57
N ASP A 98 5.74 -24.90 4.58
CA ASP A 98 6.03 -26.17 3.90
C ASP A 98 7.40 -26.14 3.21
N LYS A 99 7.79 -24.97 2.71
CA LYS A 99 9.11 -24.69 2.13
C LYS A 99 10.23 -24.47 3.16
N LYS A 100 9.94 -24.62 4.46
CA LYS A 100 10.90 -24.40 5.56
C LYS A 100 11.53 -23.01 5.56
N MET A 101 10.77 -22.01 5.13
CA MET A 101 11.17 -20.62 5.22
C MET A 101 11.14 -20.15 6.67
N SER A 102 12.09 -19.28 7.07
CA SER A 102 12.00 -18.61 8.38
C SER A 102 10.91 -17.54 8.37
N LEU A 103 10.35 -17.24 9.54
CA LEU A 103 9.36 -16.18 9.69
C LEU A 103 9.91 -14.84 9.20
N ASP A 104 11.15 -14.50 9.57
CA ASP A 104 11.79 -13.24 9.16
C ASP A 104 11.93 -13.13 7.64
N ALA A 105 12.34 -14.22 6.97
CA ALA A 105 12.47 -14.23 5.51
C ALA A 105 11.09 -14.09 4.84
N PHE A 106 10.07 -14.77 5.36
CA PHE A 106 8.70 -14.64 4.88
C PHE A 106 8.18 -13.21 5.03
N GLN A 107 8.30 -12.62 6.22
CA GLN A 107 7.87 -11.25 6.49
C GLN A 107 8.60 -10.22 5.63
N GLU A 108 9.90 -10.39 5.42
CA GLU A 108 10.68 -9.49 4.57
C GLU A 108 10.24 -9.55 3.10
N MET A 109 9.93 -10.74 2.57
CA MET A 109 9.38 -10.86 1.23
C MET A 109 8.00 -10.23 1.12
N MET A 110 7.13 -10.45 2.10
CA MET A 110 5.80 -9.85 2.16
C MET A 110 5.90 -8.31 2.17
N ARG A 111 6.80 -7.75 2.98
CA ARG A 111 7.08 -6.31 3.01
C ARG A 111 7.51 -5.80 1.63
N LYS A 112 8.47 -6.46 0.98
CA LYS A 112 8.95 -6.07 -0.37
C LYS A 112 7.86 -6.18 -1.42
N ALA A 113 7.07 -7.25 -1.40
CA ALA A 113 5.97 -7.48 -2.34
C ALA A 113 4.92 -6.37 -2.21
N LYS A 114 4.50 -6.03 -0.98
CA LYS A 114 3.59 -4.91 -0.73
C LYS A 114 4.15 -3.59 -1.24
N SER A 115 5.41 -3.29 -0.96
CA SER A 115 6.06 -2.07 -1.44
C SER A 115 6.15 -2.01 -2.97
N SER A 116 6.32 -3.14 -3.66
CA SER A 116 6.44 -3.17 -5.12
C SER A 116 5.15 -2.83 -5.87
N VAL A 117 3.98 -3.05 -5.25
CA VAL A 117 2.67 -2.80 -5.85
C VAL A 117 1.92 -1.67 -5.15
N ALA A 118 2.60 -0.87 -4.32
CA ALA A 118 1.95 0.14 -3.50
C ALA A 118 1.25 1.20 -4.35
N VAL A 119 0.01 1.53 -3.97
CA VAL A 119 -0.78 2.64 -4.52
C VAL A 119 -1.33 3.47 -3.37
N TYR A 120 -1.65 4.74 -3.66
CA TYR A 120 -2.07 5.72 -2.64
C TYR A 120 -3.32 6.51 -3.07
N SER A 121 -4.05 5.97 -4.03
CA SER A 121 -5.22 6.58 -4.69
C SER A 121 -6.20 5.48 -5.08
N VAL A 122 -7.51 5.79 -5.08
CA VAL A 122 -8.56 4.91 -5.66
C VAL A 122 -8.67 5.05 -7.18
N ASP A 123 -8.13 6.12 -7.76
CA ASP A 123 -7.88 6.26 -9.19
C ASP A 123 -6.51 5.63 -9.52
N VAL A 124 -6.52 4.52 -10.26
CA VAL A 124 -5.33 3.74 -10.66
C VAL A 124 -5.36 3.43 -12.16
N GLU A 125 -4.24 2.97 -12.73
CA GLU A 125 -4.22 2.50 -14.12
C GLU A 125 -5.17 1.29 -14.32
N PRO A 126 -5.88 1.19 -15.46
CA PRO A 126 -6.85 0.12 -15.71
C PRO A 126 -6.26 -1.28 -15.56
N GLU A 127 -4.99 -1.46 -15.91
CA GLU A 127 -4.26 -2.72 -15.80
C GLU A 127 -4.05 -3.15 -14.35
N TYR A 128 -3.82 -2.17 -13.45
CA TYR A 128 -3.71 -2.41 -12.02
C TYR A 128 -5.08 -2.77 -11.43
N ALA A 129 -6.13 -2.01 -11.76
CA ALA A 129 -7.50 -2.32 -11.35
C ALA A 129 -7.91 -3.73 -11.80
N ALA A 130 -7.65 -4.09 -13.06
CA ALA A 130 -7.93 -5.42 -13.60
C ALA A 130 -7.12 -6.52 -12.91
N ALA A 131 -5.87 -6.25 -12.54
CA ALA A 131 -5.03 -7.19 -11.79
C ALA A 131 -5.57 -7.44 -10.37
N VAL A 132 -6.04 -6.39 -9.67
CA VAL A 132 -6.69 -6.52 -8.37
C VAL A 132 -7.98 -7.32 -8.51
N GLN A 133 -8.84 -6.96 -9.46
CA GLN A 133 -10.11 -7.66 -9.69
C GLN A 133 -9.90 -9.13 -9.99
N LYS A 134 -8.94 -9.46 -10.86
CA LYS A 134 -8.58 -10.84 -11.15
C LYS A 134 -8.21 -11.61 -9.87
N CYS A 135 -7.44 -11.02 -8.98
CA CYS A 135 -7.07 -11.66 -7.71
C CYS A 135 -8.24 -11.81 -6.74
N ILE A 136 -9.25 -10.92 -6.79
CA ILE A 136 -10.51 -11.09 -6.06
C ILE A 136 -11.27 -12.28 -6.64
N ASP A 137 -11.46 -12.32 -7.95
CA ASP A 137 -12.26 -13.34 -8.64
C ASP A 137 -11.66 -14.74 -8.52
N THR A 138 -10.33 -14.85 -8.42
CA THR A 138 -9.61 -16.12 -8.28
C THR A 138 -9.24 -16.46 -6.85
N THR A 139 -9.83 -15.79 -5.85
CA THR A 139 -9.57 -16.10 -4.44
C THR A 139 -9.88 -17.57 -4.17
N PRO A 140 -8.94 -18.35 -3.59
CA PRO A 140 -9.19 -19.75 -3.33
C PRO A 140 -10.27 -19.91 -2.24
N SER A 141 -10.83 -21.10 -2.14
CA SER A 141 -11.70 -21.42 -1.01
C SER A 141 -10.96 -21.21 0.32
N PRO A 142 -11.67 -20.82 1.39
CA PRO A 142 -11.10 -20.75 2.73
C PRO A 142 -10.37 -22.05 3.09
N ILE A 143 -9.20 -21.91 3.72
CA ILE A 143 -8.34 -23.04 4.08
C ILE A 143 -8.58 -23.38 5.55
N ASP A 144 -9.11 -24.56 5.82
CA ASP A 144 -9.40 -25.08 7.17
C ASP A 144 -8.18 -25.77 7.83
N ALA A 145 -6.99 -25.20 7.63
CA ALA A 145 -5.77 -25.62 8.33
C ALA A 145 -5.46 -24.69 9.51
N PRO A 146 -4.84 -25.18 10.60
CA PRO A 146 -4.31 -24.30 11.63
C PRO A 146 -3.25 -23.36 11.05
N GLU A 147 -3.06 -22.20 11.69
CA GLU A 147 -1.94 -21.33 11.33
C GLU A 147 -0.60 -22.06 11.59
N PRO A 148 0.41 -21.86 10.74
CA PRO A 148 1.71 -22.47 10.94
C PRO A 148 2.35 -22.09 12.28
N SER A 149 2.86 -23.09 13.01
CA SER A 149 3.71 -22.87 14.17
C SER A 149 5.16 -22.69 13.69
N TRP A 150 5.55 -21.45 13.42
CA TRP A 150 6.90 -21.11 12.98
C TRP A 150 7.96 -21.54 14.02
N PRO A 151 9.09 -22.13 13.58
CA PRO A 151 10.20 -22.48 14.46
C PRO A 151 10.97 -21.25 14.97
#